data_AF-A0A942DM33-F1
#
_entry.id   AF-A0A942DM33-F1
#
_cell.length_a   1.000
_cell.length_b   1.000
_cell.length_c   1.000
_cell.angle_alpha   90.00
_cell.angle_beta   90.00
_cell.angle_gamma   90.00
#
_symmetry.space_group_name_H-M   'P 1'
#
loop_
_entity.id
_entity.type
_entity.pdbx_description
1 polymer ?
#
loop_
_entity_poly.entity_id
_entity_poly.type
_entity_poly.pdbx_seq_one_letter_code
_entity_poly.pdbx_strand_id
1 'polypeptide(L)'
;MKHKISVLILLCLQAGCAVELKDKPKDEPKVQTAAVPDYVIDGPVKLTQHLKVEADRVVLTENAVITTEDKTLTIITKELVTEGAMIRNFPSGAKAYFAMNGRTGGAVIISARKARGTLDVQLNGEGGGHGKNGYLSEGGHGGCPTDGANGGNPGSLNLEVVDNNSFNINWTNTVGEAGEAGVKGAANDSTPRDQIGPGGCSRDRADSVPGLPGQFKGQVCLKLGNAEAFRCQE
;
A
#
# COMPACT_ATOMS: atom_id res chain seq x y z
N MET A 1 -11.55 -28.33 54.90
CA MET A 1 -10.59 -29.40 55.20
C MET A 1 -9.19 -28.78 55.17
N LYS A 2 -8.46 -28.83 56.28
CA LYS A 2 -7.17 -28.14 56.48
C LYS A 2 -6.05 -29.18 56.34
N HIS A 3 -5.22 -29.08 55.32
CA HIS A 3 -4.04 -29.95 55.17
C HIS A 3 -2.84 -29.31 55.87
N LYS A 4 -2.38 -29.95 56.94
CA LYS A 4 -1.11 -29.71 57.62
C LYS A 4 -0.02 -30.44 56.82
N ILE A 5 0.94 -29.69 56.29
CA ILE A 5 2.14 -30.24 55.66
C ILE A 5 3.22 -30.32 56.74
N SER A 6 3.58 -31.55 57.11
CA SER A 6 4.68 -31.85 58.02
C SER A 6 6.01 -31.64 57.32
N VAL A 7 6.84 -30.79 57.90
CA VAL A 7 8.23 -30.55 57.50
C VAL A 7 9.09 -31.66 58.10
N LEU A 8 9.73 -32.48 57.26
CA LEU A 8 10.73 -33.46 57.66
C LEU A 8 12.12 -32.87 57.37
N ILE A 9 12.79 -32.38 58.42
CA ILE A 9 14.17 -31.91 58.35
C ILE A 9 15.08 -33.14 58.44
N LEU A 10 15.74 -33.48 57.33
CA LEU A 10 16.77 -34.52 57.28
C LEU A 10 18.13 -33.86 57.44
N LEU A 11 18.71 -34.00 58.64
CA LEU A 11 20.11 -33.66 58.92
C LEU A 11 21.02 -34.66 58.20
N CYS A 12 21.80 -34.17 57.23
CA CYS A 12 22.97 -34.88 56.72
C CYS A 12 24.22 -34.06 57.10
N LEU A 13 24.91 -34.50 58.16
CA LEU A 13 26.30 -34.11 58.40
C LEU A 13 27.16 -34.83 57.35
N GLN A 14 27.80 -34.07 56.48
CA GLN A 14 28.98 -34.52 55.75
C GLN A 14 30.11 -33.53 55.99
N ALA A 15 31.12 -34.01 56.73
CA ALA A 15 32.41 -33.36 56.84
C ALA A 15 33.16 -33.59 55.53
N GLY A 16 33.04 -32.63 54.60
CA GLY A 16 33.81 -32.59 53.36
C GLY A 16 35.04 -31.70 53.54
N CYS A 17 36.19 -32.23 53.15
CA CYS A 17 37.47 -31.52 53.13
C CYS A 17 37.35 -30.21 52.35
N ALA A 18 37.71 -29.10 52.99
CA ALA A 18 37.87 -27.80 52.33
C ALA A 18 39.11 -27.86 51.42
N VAL A 19 38.90 -28.13 50.13
CA VAL A 19 39.87 -27.81 49.09
C VAL A 19 39.57 -26.39 48.65
N GLU A 20 40.49 -25.48 48.93
CA GLU A 20 40.43 -24.10 48.49
C GLU A 20 40.66 -24.05 46.97
N LEU A 21 39.58 -24.27 46.21
CA LEU A 21 39.53 -24.02 44.78
C LEU A 21 39.54 -22.50 44.60
N LYS A 22 40.69 -21.96 44.17
CA LYS A 22 40.76 -20.62 43.60
C LYS A 22 39.87 -20.59 42.36
N ASP A 23 38.64 -20.10 42.53
CA ASP A 23 37.71 -19.81 41.45
C ASP A 23 38.39 -18.84 40.48
N LYS A 24 38.92 -19.39 39.38
CA LYS A 24 39.24 -18.56 38.23
C LYS A 24 37.91 -17.98 37.74
N PRO A 25 37.82 -16.66 37.48
CA PRO A 25 36.64 -16.08 36.89
C PRO A 25 36.31 -16.87 35.63
N LYS A 26 35.16 -17.55 35.66
CA LYS A 26 34.67 -18.32 34.53
C LYS A 26 34.17 -17.27 33.55
N ASP A 27 35.04 -16.89 32.61
CA ASP A 27 34.68 -15.96 31.54
C ASP A 27 33.40 -16.48 30.89
N GLU A 28 32.29 -15.77 31.15
CA GLU A 28 31.01 -16.10 30.57
C GLU A 28 31.18 -16.05 29.05
N PRO A 29 30.75 -17.09 28.32
CA PRO A 29 30.85 -17.10 26.87
C PRO A 29 30.07 -15.90 26.35
N LYS A 30 30.81 -14.92 25.81
CA LYS A 30 30.22 -13.73 25.17
C LYS A 30 29.36 -14.23 24.02
N VAL A 31 28.05 -14.32 24.26
CA VAL A 31 27.06 -14.66 23.24
C VAL A 31 27.09 -13.53 22.22
N GLN A 32 27.81 -13.74 21.11
CA GLN A 32 27.75 -12.87 19.95
C GLN A 32 26.38 -13.06 19.31
N THR A 33 25.42 -12.22 19.71
CA THR A 33 24.13 -12.13 19.05
C THR A 33 24.37 -11.55 17.66
N ALA A 34 24.33 -12.40 16.62
CA ALA A 34 24.40 -11.93 15.25
C ALA A 34 23.26 -10.94 15.00
N ALA A 35 23.60 -9.75 14.48
CA ALA A 35 22.60 -8.72 14.18
C ALA A 35 21.64 -9.26 13.12
N VAL A 36 20.33 -9.17 13.39
CA VAL A 36 19.29 -9.49 12.41
C VAL A 36 19.40 -8.47 11.27
N PRO A 37 19.52 -8.90 10.00
CA PRO A 37 19.69 -7.98 8.89
C PRO A 37 18.42 -7.13 8.67
N ASP A 38 18.63 -5.88 8.28
CA ASP A 38 17.55 -4.94 7.95
C ASP A 38 16.88 -5.30 6.62
N TYR A 39 15.58 -5.03 6.52
CA TYR A 39 14.89 -5.03 5.23
C TYR A 39 14.93 -3.62 4.63
N VAL A 40 15.73 -3.43 3.60
CA VAL A 40 15.98 -2.11 3.00
C VAL A 40 15.32 -2.02 1.62
N ILE A 41 14.58 -0.92 1.39
CA ILE A 41 14.11 -0.52 0.06
C ILE A 41 14.81 0.79 -0.29
N ASP A 42 15.64 0.76 -1.33
CA ASP A 42 16.53 1.85 -1.72
C ASP A 42 16.23 2.44 -3.12
N GLY A 43 15.10 2.07 -3.71
CA GLY A 43 14.73 2.49 -5.05
C GLY A 43 13.26 2.25 -5.41
N PRO A 44 12.90 2.46 -6.68
CA PRO A 44 11.53 2.29 -7.13
C PRO A 44 11.13 0.80 -7.13
N VAL A 45 9.97 0.50 -6.54
CA VAL A 45 9.38 -0.85 -6.51
C VAL A 45 7.94 -0.76 -7.01
N LYS A 46 7.61 -1.54 -8.03
CA LYS A 46 6.22 -1.72 -8.49
C LYS A 46 5.71 -3.09 -8.05
N LEU A 47 4.60 -3.12 -7.33
CA LEU A 47 3.98 -4.38 -6.91
C LEU A 47 3.26 -5.04 -8.08
N THR A 48 3.55 -6.32 -8.30
CA THR A 48 2.81 -7.18 -9.24
C THR A 48 1.77 -8.05 -8.54
N GLN A 49 1.91 -8.22 -7.22
CA GLN A 49 1.03 -8.98 -6.34
C GLN A 49 0.97 -8.31 -4.96
N HIS A 50 0.05 -8.74 -4.10
CA HIS A 50 0.01 -8.30 -2.71
C HIS A 50 1.35 -8.64 -2.04
N LEU A 51 1.92 -7.69 -1.29
CA LEU A 51 3.21 -7.83 -0.63
C LEU A 51 3.04 -7.72 0.88
N LYS A 52 3.57 -8.70 1.61
CA LYS A 52 3.70 -8.67 3.06
C LYS A 52 5.18 -8.67 3.43
N VAL A 53 5.62 -7.63 4.11
CA VAL A 53 6.97 -7.49 4.66
C VAL A 53 6.89 -7.67 6.17
N GLU A 54 7.56 -8.69 6.69
CA GLU A 54 7.74 -8.92 8.12
C GLU A 54 9.24 -8.92 8.44
N ALA A 55 9.70 -7.92 9.18
CA ALA A 55 11.11 -7.78 9.52
C ALA A 55 11.29 -7.01 10.83
N ASP A 56 12.38 -7.25 11.56
CA ASP A 56 12.66 -6.52 12.79
C ASP A 56 12.82 -5.02 12.55
N ARG A 57 13.50 -4.64 11.46
CA ARG A 57 13.63 -3.25 11.03
C ARG A 57 13.42 -3.13 9.53
N VAL A 58 12.59 -2.16 9.12
CA VAL A 58 12.35 -1.79 7.73
C VAL A 58 12.89 -0.39 7.49
N VAL A 59 13.74 -0.22 6.48
CA VAL A 59 14.31 1.07 6.09
C VAL A 59 13.82 1.43 4.70
N LEU A 60 13.10 2.55 4.60
CA LEU A 60 12.68 3.15 3.34
C LEU A 60 13.52 4.41 3.13
N THR A 61 14.48 4.34 2.22
CA THR A 61 15.39 5.46 1.93
C THR A 61 14.66 6.59 1.17
N GLU A 62 15.32 7.73 0.99
CA GLU A 62 14.80 8.86 0.20
C GLU A 62 14.45 8.51 -1.25
N ASN A 63 15.11 7.49 -1.83
CA ASN A 63 14.87 7.04 -3.21
C ASN A 63 13.77 5.98 -3.32
N ALA A 64 13.22 5.53 -2.19
CA ALA A 64 12.20 4.50 -2.16
C ALA A 64 10.87 5.05 -2.68
N VAL A 65 10.41 4.53 -3.83
CA VAL A 65 9.09 4.84 -4.41
C VAL A 65 8.33 3.54 -4.64
N ILE A 66 7.44 3.20 -3.72
CA ILE A 66 6.64 1.97 -3.78
C ILE A 66 5.31 2.27 -4.47
N THR A 67 5.10 1.71 -5.66
CA THR A 67 3.86 1.82 -6.44
C THR A 67 3.03 0.55 -6.28
N THR A 68 1.89 0.63 -5.60
CA THR A 68 1.05 -0.52 -5.22
C THR A 68 -0.08 -0.81 -6.21
N GLU A 69 -0.51 0.15 -7.03
CA GLU A 69 -1.70 0.07 -7.88
C GLU A 69 -2.94 -0.38 -7.08
N ASP A 70 -3.63 -1.44 -7.51
CA ASP A 70 -4.76 -2.09 -6.85
C ASP A 70 -4.33 -3.13 -5.79
N LYS A 71 -3.02 -3.28 -5.54
CA LYS A 71 -2.48 -4.32 -4.63
C LYS A 71 -2.34 -3.80 -3.20
N THR A 72 -2.34 -4.76 -2.28
CA THR A 72 -2.16 -4.50 -0.85
C THR A 72 -0.69 -4.56 -0.49
N LEU A 73 -0.22 -3.54 0.22
CA LEU A 73 1.09 -3.52 0.88
C LEU A 73 0.88 -3.62 2.39
N THR A 74 1.46 -4.65 3.01
CA THR A 74 1.45 -4.82 4.46
C THR A 74 2.87 -4.82 5.00
N ILE A 75 3.20 -3.89 5.88
CA ILE A 75 4.50 -3.80 6.56
C ILE A 75 4.27 -4.03 8.06
N ILE A 76 4.91 -5.05 8.61
CA ILE A 76 4.88 -5.37 10.05
C ILE A 76 6.32 -5.38 10.55
N THR A 77 6.65 -4.47 11.47
CA THR A 77 8.03 -4.31 11.93
C THR A 77 8.15 -3.83 13.38
N LYS A 78 9.30 -4.06 14.02
CA LYS A 78 9.59 -3.44 15.32
C LYS A 78 10.04 -2.01 15.16
N GLU A 79 10.78 -1.68 14.11
CA GLU A 79 11.23 -0.33 13.81
C GLU A 79 11.07 0.00 12.32
N LEU A 80 10.31 1.06 12.02
CA LEU A 80 10.21 1.65 10.70
C LEU A 80 11.07 2.92 10.63
N VAL A 81 12.03 2.95 9.71
CA VAL A 81 12.86 4.13 9.43
C VAL A 81 12.53 4.63 8.03
N THR A 82 12.19 5.90 7.92
CA THR A 82 11.80 6.52 6.64
C THR A 82 12.59 7.81 6.41
N GLU A 83 13.17 7.97 5.22
CA GLU A 83 14.04 9.11 4.90
C GLU A 83 13.40 10.00 3.81
N GLY A 84 12.08 10.22 3.87
CA GLY A 84 11.34 10.92 2.81
C GLY A 84 10.88 9.97 1.69
N ALA A 85 10.69 8.70 2.01
CA ALA A 85 10.19 7.70 1.08
C ALA A 85 8.74 7.98 0.66
N MET A 86 8.36 7.48 -0.52
CA MET A 86 7.00 7.60 -1.07
C MET A 86 6.34 6.23 -1.26
N ILE A 87 5.10 6.10 -0.78
CA ILE A 87 4.20 5.00 -1.15
C ILE A 87 3.03 5.59 -1.94
N ARG A 88 2.70 5.02 -3.10
CA ARG A 88 1.58 5.47 -3.92
C ARG A 88 0.80 4.32 -4.52
N ASN A 89 -0.51 4.48 -4.72
CA ASN A 89 -1.29 3.53 -5.50
C ASN A 89 -0.98 3.70 -7.00
N PHE A 90 -1.48 4.78 -7.59
CA PHE A 90 -1.21 5.15 -8.98
C PHE A 90 -0.39 6.44 -9.06
N PRO A 91 0.51 6.58 -10.05
CA PRO A 91 1.11 7.88 -10.37
C PRO A 91 0.03 8.94 -10.63
N SER A 92 0.35 10.21 -10.35
CA SER A 92 -0.55 11.33 -10.68
C SER A 92 -0.86 11.33 -12.18
N GLY A 93 -2.14 11.47 -12.54
CA GLY A 93 -2.61 11.44 -13.92
C GLY A 93 -2.61 10.05 -14.59
N ALA A 94 -2.37 8.97 -13.85
CA ALA A 94 -2.49 7.62 -14.40
C ALA A 94 -3.91 7.39 -14.94
N LYS A 95 -4.01 6.76 -16.12
CA LYS A 95 -5.26 6.55 -16.84
C LYS A 95 -5.35 5.12 -17.33
N ALA A 96 -6.54 4.54 -17.21
CA ALA A 96 -6.85 3.23 -17.79
C ALA A 96 -6.85 3.31 -19.31
N TYR A 97 -6.77 2.13 -19.94
CA TYR A 97 -6.87 2.00 -21.38
C TYR A 97 -8.24 2.46 -21.90
N PHE A 98 -8.33 2.79 -23.19
CA PHE A 98 -9.56 3.28 -23.82
C PHE A 98 -10.80 2.44 -23.46
N ALA A 99 -11.88 3.15 -23.10
CA ALA A 99 -13.16 2.62 -22.69
C ALA A 99 -13.11 1.65 -21.48
N MET A 100 -12.02 1.64 -20.72
CA MET A 100 -11.89 0.83 -19.50
C MET A 100 -12.00 1.70 -18.25
N ASN A 101 -12.75 1.21 -17.27
CA ASN A 101 -12.84 1.87 -15.97
C ASN A 101 -11.46 1.89 -15.30
N GLY A 102 -11.17 3.00 -14.62
CA GLY A 102 -10.02 3.13 -13.74
C GLY A 102 -10.12 2.15 -12.58
N ARG A 103 -8.98 1.58 -12.19
CA ARG A 103 -8.87 0.74 -11.00
C ARG A 103 -8.90 1.56 -9.71
N THR A 104 -9.52 0.97 -8.70
CA THR A 104 -9.48 1.48 -7.32
C THR A 104 -8.11 1.18 -6.70
N GLY A 105 -7.54 2.14 -5.97
CA GLY A 105 -6.27 1.96 -5.27
C GLY A 105 -6.35 0.86 -4.20
N GLY A 106 -5.26 0.12 -4.03
CA GLY A 106 -5.14 -0.89 -2.99
C GLY A 106 -4.89 -0.32 -1.59
N ALA A 107 -4.91 -1.19 -0.58
CA ALA A 107 -4.68 -0.81 0.81
C ALA A 107 -3.19 -0.79 1.18
N VAL A 108 -2.78 0.20 1.96
CA VAL A 108 -1.46 0.26 2.61
C VAL A 108 -1.67 0.08 4.11
N ILE A 109 -1.06 -0.96 4.67
CA ILE A 109 -1.21 -1.34 6.08
C ILE A 109 0.18 -1.37 6.71
N ILE A 110 0.40 -0.54 7.72
CA ILE A 110 1.69 -0.44 8.40
C ILE A 110 1.45 -0.59 9.90
N SER A 111 2.08 -1.59 10.51
CA SER A 111 2.12 -1.78 11.95
C SER A 111 3.58 -1.79 12.40
N ALA A 112 3.96 -0.77 13.17
CA ALA A 112 5.31 -0.60 13.68
C ALA A 112 5.28 -0.36 15.18
N ARG A 113 6.19 -0.98 15.94
CA ARG A 113 6.35 -0.60 17.35
C ARG A 113 6.97 0.80 17.45
N LYS A 114 8.04 1.06 16.72
CA LYS A 114 8.73 2.36 16.66
C LYS A 114 8.74 2.87 15.23
N ALA A 115 8.59 4.18 15.04
CA ALA A 115 8.83 4.80 13.75
C ALA A 115 9.60 6.13 13.89
N ARG A 116 10.40 6.47 12.87
CA ARG A 116 11.09 7.76 12.77
C ARG A 116 11.26 8.23 11.32
N GLY A 117 11.40 9.54 11.18
CA GLY A 117 11.63 10.22 9.90
C GLY A 117 10.34 10.64 9.19
N THR A 118 10.33 10.65 7.86
CA THR A 118 9.18 11.16 7.08
C THR A 118 8.74 10.17 6.02
N LEU A 119 7.43 9.92 5.94
CA LEU A 119 6.78 9.09 4.94
C LEU A 119 5.72 9.91 4.18
N ASP A 120 5.78 9.90 2.86
CA ASP A 120 4.76 10.48 1.99
C ASP A 120 3.89 9.38 1.39
N VAL A 121 2.55 9.52 1.51
CA VAL A 121 1.59 8.53 0.99
C VAL A 121 0.61 9.17 0.00
N GLN A 122 0.63 8.72 -1.25
CA GLN A 122 -0.31 9.17 -2.29
C GLN A 122 -1.34 8.09 -2.61
N LEU A 123 -2.53 8.25 -2.04
CA LEU A 123 -3.66 7.36 -2.31
C LEU A 123 -4.44 7.91 -3.50
N ASN A 124 -4.03 7.53 -4.71
CA ASN A 124 -4.70 7.95 -5.93
C ASN A 124 -5.56 6.81 -6.48
N GLY A 125 -6.70 7.13 -7.07
CA GLY A 125 -7.42 6.25 -7.99
C GLY A 125 -6.88 6.39 -9.41
N GLU A 126 -7.02 5.36 -10.24
CA GLU A 126 -6.66 5.45 -11.67
C GLU A 126 -7.79 6.18 -12.43
N GLY A 127 -7.45 7.10 -13.33
CA GLY A 127 -8.42 7.77 -14.18
C GLY A 127 -9.10 6.79 -15.16
N GLY A 128 -10.35 7.03 -15.49
CA GLY A 128 -11.09 6.24 -16.47
C GLY A 128 -10.56 6.46 -17.89
N GLY A 129 -10.52 5.41 -18.68
CA GLY A 129 -10.12 5.50 -20.08
C GLY A 129 -11.08 6.34 -20.91
N HIS A 130 -10.55 7.10 -21.87
CA HIS A 130 -11.36 7.82 -22.84
C HIS A 130 -12.19 6.86 -23.69
N GLY A 131 -13.37 7.30 -24.09
CA GLY A 131 -14.14 6.60 -25.10
C GLY A 131 -13.40 6.56 -26.44
N LYS A 132 -13.63 5.52 -27.22
CA LYS A 132 -13.10 5.42 -28.58
C LYS A 132 -13.86 6.37 -29.48
N ASN A 133 -13.15 7.02 -30.41
CA ASN A 133 -13.78 7.87 -31.42
C ASN A 133 -14.46 7.03 -32.49
N GLY A 134 -15.55 7.56 -33.04
CA GLY A 134 -16.22 7.00 -34.20
C GLY A 134 -15.46 7.29 -35.50
N TYR A 135 -15.31 6.30 -36.37
CA TYR A 135 -14.65 6.44 -37.69
C TYR A 135 -15.63 6.85 -38.80
N LEU A 136 -15.34 7.88 -39.58
CA LEU A 136 -16.13 8.21 -40.77
C LEU A 136 -15.89 7.16 -41.86
N SER A 137 -16.88 6.30 -42.13
CA SER A 137 -16.79 5.43 -43.31
C SER A 137 -16.94 6.23 -44.60
N GLU A 138 -16.37 5.73 -45.70
CA GLU A 138 -16.39 6.38 -47.02
C GLU A 138 -17.80 6.68 -47.55
N GLY A 139 -18.84 6.07 -46.96
CA GLY A 139 -20.25 6.37 -47.23
C GLY A 139 -20.85 7.53 -46.42
N GLY A 140 -20.05 8.28 -45.65
CA GLY A 140 -20.52 9.40 -44.81
C GLY A 140 -21.21 8.96 -43.51
N HIS A 141 -21.11 7.68 -43.14
CA HIS A 141 -21.63 7.20 -41.86
C HIS A 141 -20.53 7.27 -40.80
N GLY A 142 -20.67 8.23 -39.87
CA GLY A 142 -19.83 8.28 -38.68
C GLY A 142 -20.01 7.02 -37.84
N GLY A 143 -18.90 6.34 -37.59
CA GLY A 143 -18.80 5.18 -36.72
C GLY A 143 -19.19 5.55 -35.28
N CYS A 144 -19.41 4.52 -34.48
CA CYS A 144 -19.91 4.69 -33.12
C CYS A 144 -18.77 5.17 -32.23
N PRO A 145 -18.88 6.35 -31.59
CA PRO A 145 -18.05 6.58 -30.42
C PRO A 145 -18.49 5.67 -29.27
N THR A 146 -17.61 5.45 -28.31
CA THR A 146 -17.98 4.84 -27.02
C THR A 146 -18.03 5.90 -25.94
N ASP A 147 -18.74 5.59 -24.86
CA ASP A 147 -18.72 6.41 -23.65
C ASP A 147 -17.31 6.45 -23.04
N GLY A 148 -17.06 7.52 -22.29
CA GLY A 148 -15.91 7.59 -21.39
C GLY A 148 -16.11 6.65 -20.21
N ALA A 149 -15.03 6.05 -19.73
CA ALA A 149 -15.11 5.14 -18.62
C ALA A 149 -14.98 5.87 -17.27
N ASN A 150 -15.46 5.24 -16.20
CA ASN A 150 -15.43 5.82 -14.87
C ASN A 150 -14.01 5.80 -14.28
N GLY A 151 -13.68 6.81 -13.47
CA GLY A 151 -12.47 6.82 -12.64
C GLY A 151 -12.57 5.87 -11.46
N GLY A 152 -11.42 5.35 -11.04
CA GLY A 152 -11.28 4.52 -9.86
C GLY A 152 -11.29 5.32 -8.56
N ASN A 153 -11.61 4.66 -7.46
CA ASN A 153 -11.53 5.31 -6.15
C ASN A 153 -10.09 5.30 -5.64
N PRO A 154 -9.73 6.22 -4.74
CA PRO A 154 -8.47 6.17 -4.04
C PRO A 154 -8.32 4.90 -3.19
N GLY A 155 -7.08 4.58 -2.83
CA GLY A 155 -6.80 3.50 -1.87
C GLY A 155 -7.07 3.90 -0.43
N SER A 156 -6.57 3.08 0.49
CA SER A 156 -6.68 3.33 1.93
C SER A 156 -5.34 3.18 2.62
N LEU A 157 -5.19 3.86 3.75
CA LEU A 157 -4.04 3.75 4.65
C LEU A 157 -4.51 3.39 6.05
N ASN A 158 -3.93 2.35 6.62
CA ASN A 158 -4.02 2.03 8.04
C ASN A 158 -2.61 2.00 8.64
N LEU A 159 -2.31 2.98 9.48
CA LEU A 159 -1.02 3.11 10.15
C LEU A 159 -1.19 3.01 11.66
N GLU A 160 -0.49 2.07 12.27
CA GLU A 160 -0.31 1.96 13.71
C GLU A 160 1.18 2.07 14.06
N VAL A 161 1.51 3.08 14.87
CA VAL A 161 2.82 3.28 15.49
C VAL A 161 2.63 3.40 17.00
N VAL A 162 3.27 2.51 17.77
CA VAL A 162 3.13 2.49 19.24
C VAL A 162 3.95 3.59 19.90
N ASP A 163 5.20 3.74 19.48
CA ASP A 163 6.19 4.68 20.00
C ASP A 163 6.63 5.64 18.87
N ASN A 164 6.05 6.84 18.83
CA ASN A 164 6.39 7.87 17.85
C ASN A 164 7.24 8.99 18.49
N ASN A 165 8.56 8.92 18.32
CA ASN A 165 9.46 9.95 18.85
C ASN A 165 9.79 11.06 17.84
N SER A 166 9.62 10.83 16.54
CA SER A 166 10.01 11.76 15.45
C SER A 166 9.52 11.32 14.06
N PHE A 167 8.36 10.66 14.00
CA PHE A 167 7.76 10.20 12.75
C PHE A 167 6.71 11.20 12.27
N ASN A 168 6.92 11.68 11.05
CA ASN A 168 5.99 12.52 10.32
C ASN A 168 5.41 11.71 9.16
N ILE A 169 4.12 11.90 8.92
CA ILE A 169 3.43 11.33 7.76
C ILE A 169 2.66 12.43 7.06
N ASN A 170 2.86 12.53 5.75
CA ASN A 170 2.02 13.32 4.88
C ASN A 170 1.24 12.38 3.99
N TRP A 171 -0.02 12.73 3.70
CA TRP A 171 -0.81 11.97 2.76
C TRP A 171 -1.65 12.87 1.87
N THR A 172 -1.91 12.38 0.66
CA THR A 172 -2.88 12.97 -0.25
C THR A 172 -3.83 11.89 -0.75
N ASN A 173 -5.06 12.30 -1.00
CA ASN A 173 -6.13 11.42 -1.42
C ASN A 173 -6.78 12.02 -2.68
N THR A 174 -6.72 11.34 -3.82
CA THR A 174 -7.21 11.90 -5.09
C THR A 174 -7.98 10.85 -5.88
N VAL A 175 -9.24 11.14 -6.17
CA VAL A 175 -10.09 10.27 -6.98
C VAL A 175 -9.58 10.20 -8.41
N GLY A 176 -9.79 9.07 -9.08
CA GLY A 176 -9.55 8.96 -10.51
C GLY A 176 -10.50 9.86 -11.28
N GLU A 177 -9.97 10.58 -12.27
CA GLU A 177 -10.78 11.43 -13.15
C GLU A 177 -11.65 10.59 -14.09
N ALA A 178 -12.75 11.18 -14.57
CA ALA A 178 -13.56 10.58 -15.60
C ALA A 178 -12.81 10.47 -16.95
N GLY A 179 -13.10 9.40 -17.70
CA GLY A 179 -12.78 9.34 -19.11
C GLY A 179 -13.69 10.27 -19.90
N GLU A 180 -13.14 10.96 -20.90
CA GLU A 180 -13.96 11.75 -21.82
C GLU A 180 -14.72 10.84 -22.77
N ALA A 181 -15.89 11.29 -23.24
CA ALA A 181 -16.64 10.63 -24.30
C ALA A 181 -15.81 10.56 -25.58
N GLY A 182 -15.97 9.47 -26.34
CA GLY A 182 -15.49 9.42 -27.72
C GLY A 182 -16.26 10.41 -28.59
N VAL A 183 -15.65 10.90 -29.67
CA VAL A 183 -16.28 11.86 -30.60
C VAL A 183 -16.69 11.15 -31.89
N LYS A 184 -17.93 11.39 -32.33
CA LYS A 184 -18.47 10.82 -33.57
C LYS A 184 -17.75 11.41 -34.78
N GLY A 185 -17.27 10.53 -35.67
CA GLY A 185 -16.64 10.93 -36.93
C GLY A 185 -15.30 11.65 -36.80
N ALA A 186 -14.64 11.57 -35.63
CA ALA A 186 -13.38 12.27 -35.36
C ALA A 186 -12.13 11.40 -35.56
N ALA A 187 -12.28 10.09 -35.77
CA ALA A 187 -11.11 9.23 -35.99
C ALA A 187 -10.53 9.47 -37.40
N ASN A 188 -9.40 10.18 -37.46
CA ASN A 188 -8.44 10.07 -38.55
C ASN A 188 -7.62 8.77 -38.36
N ASP A 189 -6.90 8.35 -39.41
CA ASP A 189 -6.25 7.03 -39.55
C ASP A 189 -5.40 6.58 -38.34
N SER A 190 -4.91 7.53 -37.52
CA SER A 190 -3.98 7.32 -36.40
C SER A 190 -4.58 7.08 -35.01
N THR A 191 -5.89 7.26 -34.77
CA THR A 191 -6.50 6.96 -33.45
C THR A 191 -6.91 5.49 -33.34
N PRO A 192 -6.87 4.85 -32.13
CA PRO A 192 -7.31 3.47 -31.96
C PRO A 192 -8.73 3.25 -32.52
N ARG A 193 -8.82 2.47 -33.59
CA ARG A 193 -10.07 2.18 -34.29
C ARG A 193 -10.89 1.17 -33.51
N ASP A 194 -12.20 1.36 -33.45
CA ASP A 194 -13.09 0.23 -33.19
C ASP A 194 -13.26 -0.57 -34.49
N GLN A 195 -13.10 -1.89 -34.44
CA GLN A 195 -13.44 -2.72 -35.59
C GLN A 195 -14.95 -2.69 -35.74
N ILE A 196 -15.41 -2.10 -36.86
CA ILE A 196 -16.83 -2.05 -37.21
C ILE A 196 -17.33 -3.49 -37.33
N GLY A 197 -17.98 -3.99 -36.27
CA GLY A 197 -18.79 -5.20 -36.38
C GLY A 197 -19.93 -4.97 -37.38
N PRO A 198 -20.42 -6.00 -38.06
CA PRO A 198 -21.42 -5.89 -39.14
C PRO A 198 -22.80 -5.35 -38.71
N GLY A 199 -22.98 -4.94 -37.45
CA GLY A 199 -24.24 -4.47 -36.89
C GLY A 199 -24.64 -3.03 -37.24
N GLY A 200 -23.71 -2.21 -37.76
CA GLY A 200 -23.97 -0.80 -38.05
C GLY A 200 -24.30 0.03 -36.80
N CYS A 201 -23.90 1.29 -36.82
CA CYS A 201 -24.30 2.23 -35.77
C CYS A 201 -25.71 2.71 -36.08
N SER A 202 -26.67 2.39 -35.20
CA SER A 202 -28.01 3.00 -35.32
C SER A 202 -27.84 4.52 -35.33
N ARG A 203 -28.42 5.18 -36.35
CA ARG A 203 -28.34 6.65 -36.54
C ARG A 203 -28.81 7.42 -35.30
N ASP A 204 -29.60 6.76 -34.45
CA ASP A 204 -30.31 7.35 -33.32
C ASP A 204 -29.65 7.07 -31.96
N ARG A 205 -28.42 6.54 -31.91
CA ARG A 205 -27.72 6.42 -30.62
C ARG A 205 -27.38 7.83 -30.13
N ALA A 206 -27.83 8.16 -28.92
CA ALA A 206 -27.51 9.41 -28.25
C ALA A 206 -25.99 9.62 -28.21
N ASP A 207 -25.57 10.90 -28.16
CA ASP A 207 -24.17 11.26 -28.03
C ASP A 207 -23.53 10.50 -26.85
N SER A 208 -22.30 10.03 -27.06
CA SER A 208 -21.51 9.36 -26.03
C SER A 208 -21.37 10.26 -24.82
N VAL A 209 -21.46 9.67 -23.63
CA VAL A 209 -21.37 10.40 -22.37
C VAL A 209 -19.98 10.27 -21.76
N PRO A 210 -19.44 11.32 -21.12
CA PRO A 210 -18.25 11.18 -20.28
C PRO A 210 -18.52 10.20 -19.14
N GLY A 211 -17.46 9.57 -18.66
CA GLY A 211 -17.52 8.78 -17.43
C GLY A 211 -17.78 9.65 -16.20
N LEU A 212 -17.89 8.99 -15.05
CA LEU A 212 -17.92 9.64 -13.75
C LEU A 212 -16.55 9.56 -13.08
N PRO A 213 -16.14 10.56 -12.30
CA PRO A 213 -14.96 10.43 -11.44
C PRO A 213 -15.18 9.35 -10.37
N GLY A 214 -14.11 8.92 -9.71
CA GLY A 214 -14.20 8.08 -8.52
C GLY A 214 -15.17 8.66 -7.50
N GLN A 215 -16.05 7.83 -6.97
CA GLN A 215 -17.20 8.26 -6.16
C GLN A 215 -16.91 8.31 -4.66
N PHE A 216 -15.96 7.50 -4.19
CA PHE A 216 -15.62 7.39 -2.78
C PHE A 216 -14.31 8.09 -2.49
N LYS A 217 -14.24 8.71 -1.33
CA LYS A 217 -12.98 9.19 -0.77
C LYS A 217 -12.24 8.00 -0.16
N GLY A 218 -10.94 7.91 -0.37
CA GLY A 218 -10.10 6.93 0.34
C GLY A 218 -10.18 7.14 1.85
N GLN A 219 -9.88 6.11 2.64
CA GLN A 219 -9.88 6.23 4.09
C GLN A 219 -8.46 6.17 4.64
N VAL A 220 -8.12 7.10 5.52
CA VAL A 220 -6.83 7.15 6.22
C VAL A 220 -7.06 7.05 7.71
N CYS A 221 -6.65 5.94 8.32
CA CYS A 221 -6.73 5.68 9.75
C CYS A 221 -5.32 5.66 10.35
N LEU A 222 -5.07 6.55 11.32
CA LEU A 222 -3.78 6.70 11.98
C LEU A 222 -3.92 6.47 13.49
N LYS A 223 -2.97 5.73 14.07
CA LYS A 223 -2.74 5.62 15.51
C LYS A 223 -1.25 5.85 15.76
N LEU A 224 -0.89 6.95 16.41
CA LEU A 224 0.51 7.40 16.57
C LEU A 224 0.93 7.45 18.05
N GLY A 225 0.44 6.48 18.83
CA GLY A 225 0.81 6.31 20.23
C GLY A 225 0.08 5.14 20.86
N ASN A 226 0.69 4.52 21.87
CA ASN A 226 0.12 3.35 22.55
C ASN A 226 -1.26 3.62 23.21
N ALA A 227 -1.44 4.83 23.76
CA ALA A 227 -2.68 5.24 24.44
C ALA A 227 -3.71 5.90 23.50
N GLU A 228 -3.39 6.08 22.21
CA GLU A 228 -4.27 6.73 21.26
C GLU A 228 -5.24 5.75 20.62
N ALA A 229 -6.49 6.18 20.41
CA ALA A 229 -7.43 5.50 19.53
C ALA A 229 -7.11 5.85 18.07
N PHE A 230 -7.53 4.98 17.14
CA PHE A 230 -7.46 5.30 15.71
C PHE A 230 -8.25 6.57 15.38
N ARG A 231 -7.62 7.46 14.61
CA ARG A 231 -8.26 8.63 14.00
C ARG A 231 -8.38 8.37 12.51
N CYS A 232 -9.61 8.26 12.02
CA CYS A 232 -9.88 8.03 10.61
C CYS A 232 -10.39 9.30 9.93
N GLN A 233 -9.92 9.56 8.72
CA GLN A 233 -10.35 10.65 7.85
C GLN A 233 -10.71 10.11 6.45
N GLU A 234 -11.66 10.77 5.79
CA GLU A 234 -12.10 10.51 4.41
C GLU A 234 -11.67 11.65 3.46
#